data_AF-A0A495ZQZ3-F1
#
_entry.id   AF-A0A495ZQZ3-F1
#
_cell.length_a   1.000
_cell.length_b   1.000
_cell.length_c   1.000
_cell.angle_alpha   90.00
_cell.angle_beta   90.00
_cell.angle_gamma   90.00
#
_symmetry.space_group_name_H-M   'P 1'
#
loop_
_entity.id
_entity.type
_entity.pdbx_description
1 polymer ?
#
loop_
_entity_poly.entity_id
_entity_poly.type
_entity_poly.pdbx_seq_one_letter_code
_entity_poly.pdbx_strand_id
1 'polypeptide(L)'
;MNEPLPLSDKIFIGRKTQSDNIVEVDRGDGDVTALDIKKSLEVVQHSTRFTWGWHNRNSEGHAQLAAALLYEVTGNDNVEIARTYYQLFRLERVIYFKSTFEISEYQIRCWLQDVGGI
;
A
#
# COMPACT_ATOMS: atom_id res chain seq x y z
N MET A 1 18.05 20.21 10.07
CA MET A 1 17.39 20.46 8.78
C MET A 1 17.21 19.09 8.16
N ASN A 2 15.99 18.55 8.14
CA ASN A 2 15.72 17.29 7.45
C ASN A 2 15.55 17.62 5.97
N GLU A 3 16.47 17.14 5.15
CA GLU A 3 16.32 17.21 3.69
C GLU A 3 15.05 16.42 3.30
N PRO A 4 14.21 16.94 2.39
CA PRO A 4 13.10 16.18 1.87
C PRO A 4 13.68 14.94 1.16
N LEU A 5 13.26 13.76 1.59
CA LEU A 5 13.60 12.51 0.92
C LEU A 5 13.30 12.67 -0.57
N PRO A 6 14.21 12.24 -1.48
CA PRO A 6 13.96 12.35 -2.91
C PRO A 6 12.62 11.72 -3.25
N LEU A 7 11.76 12.47 -3.92
CA LEU A 7 10.47 11.99 -4.41
C LEU A 7 10.76 10.89 -5.42
N SER A 8 10.62 9.65 -4.96
CA SER A 8 10.69 8.47 -5.82
C SER A 8 9.42 8.44 -6.68
N ASP A 9 9.57 8.28 -8.00
CA ASP A 9 8.49 8.20 -8.99
C ASP A 9 7.81 6.82 -9.01
N LYS A 10 7.83 6.10 -7.87
CA LYS A 10 7.20 4.78 -7.76
C LYS A 10 5.69 4.87 -8.03
N ILE A 11 5.23 4.02 -8.93
CA ILE A 11 3.83 3.81 -9.25
C ILE A 11 3.45 2.39 -8.83
N PHE A 12 2.47 2.28 -7.94
CA PHE A 12 1.91 1.02 -7.51
C PHE A 12 0.73 0.65 -8.41
N ILE A 13 0.86 -0.45 -9.14
CA ILE A 13 -0.14 -0.94 -10.08
C ILE A 13 -0.68 -2.26 -9.54
N GLY A 14 -1.91 -2.25 -9.06
CA GLY A 14 -2.59 -3.47 -8.66
C GLY A 14 -3.37 -4.07 -9.80
N ARG A 15 -3.13 -5.35 -10.11
CA ARG A 15 -3.92 -6.10 -11.09
C ARG A 15 -4.37 -7.41 -10.46
N LYS A 16 -5.68 -7.60 -10.39
CA LYS A 16 -6.23 -8.87 -9.95
C LYS A 16 -6.06 -9.92 -11.05
N THR A 17 -5.21 -10.93 -10.83
CA THR A 17 -5.08 -12.09 -11.72
C THR A 17 -5.99 -13.24 -11.26
N GLN A 18 -6.15 -14.29 -12.07
CA GLN A 18 -6.96 -15.46 -11.72
C GLN A 18 -6.37 -16.29 -10.58
N SER A 19 -5.06 -16.21 -10.34
CA SER A 19 -4.36 -17.13 -9.45
C SER A 19 -3.74 -16.46 -8.24
N ASP A 20 -3.34 -15.18 -8.32
CA ASP A 20 -2.79 -14.47 -7.17
C ASP A 20 -2.97 -12.94 -7.28
N ASN A 21 -3.18 -12.30 -6.14
CA ASN A 21 -3.32 -10.85 -6.01
C ASN A 21 -1.91 -10.23 -5.98
N ILE A 22 -1.34 -9.97 -7.16
CA ILE A 22 -0.01 -9.40 -7.33
C ILE A 22 -0.14 -7.88 -7.45
N VAL A 23 0.55 -7.12 -6.60
CA VAL A 23 0.75 -5.68 -6.81
C VAL A 23 2.09 -5.54 -7.49
N GLU A 24 2.08 -4.97 -8.68
CA GLU A 24 3.28 -4.59 -9.40
C GLU A 24 3.69 -3.20 -8.92
N VAL A 25 4.98 -3.01 -8.66
CA VAL A 25 5.59 -1.72 -8.34
C VAL A 25 6.50 -1.37 -9.50
N ASP A 26 6.11 -0.35 -10.26
CA ASP A 26 6.96 0.29 -11.26
C ASP A 26 7.75 1.39 -10.55
N ARG A 27 9.08 1.33 -10.62
CA ARG A 27 9.97 2.30 -9.97
C ARG A 27 10.35 3.48 -10.86
N GLY A 28 9.78 3.56 -12.07
CA GLY A 28 10.02 4.63 -13.03
C GLY A 28 11.29 4.46 -13.87
N ASP A 29 12.10 3.44 -13.59
CA ASP A 29 13.27 3.01 -14.37
C ASP A 29 12.97 1.86 -15.35
N GLY A 30 11.70 1.45 -15.44
CA GLY A 30 11.26 0.28 -16.19
C GLY A 30 11.42 -1.04 -15.42
N ASP A 31 11.90 -1.01 -14.16
CA ASP A 31 11.90 -2.16 -13.27
C ASP A 31 10.51 -2.33 -12.64
N VAL A 32 9.85 -3.42 -13.01
CA VAL A 32 8.55 -3.82 -12.46
C VAL A 32 8.76 -4.99 -11.52
N THR A 33 8.53 -4.76 -10.23
CA THR A 33 8.70 -5.77 -9.19
C THR A 33 7.37 -6.12 -8.54
N ALA A 34 7.22 -7.35 -8.04
CA ALA A 34 6.04 -7.71 -7.24
C ALA A 34 6.21 -7.23 -5.80
N LEU A 35 5.23 -6.52 -5.26
CA LEU A 35 5.18 -6.14 -3.86
C LEU A 35 4.98 -7.39 -3.01
N ASP A 36 5.88 -7.59 -2.05
CA ASP A 36 5.75 -8.69 -1.09
C ASP A 36 4.74 -8.32 0.01
N ILE A 37 3.47 -8.65 -0.26
CA ILE A 37 2.38 -8.47 0.69
C ILE A 37 2.59 -9.32 1.96
N LYS A 38 3.43 -10.37 1.94
CA LYS A 38 3.69 -11.16 3.15
C LYS A 38 4.38 -10.36 4.24
N LYS A 39 5.20 -9.37 3.89
CA LYS A 39 5.80 -8.45 4.88
C LYS A 39 4.76 -7.58 5.59
N SER A 40 3.62 -7.31 4.94
CA SER A 40 2.50 -6.61 5.57
C SER A 40 1.66 -7.50 6.50
N LEU A 41 1.83 -8.82 6.45
CA LEU A 41 1.12 -9.76 7.33
C LEU A 41 1.63 -9.68 8.77
N GLU A 42 2.87 -9.25 9.00
CA GLU A 42 3.36 -8.97 10.36
C GLU A 42 2.65 -7.78 11.00
N VAL A 43 2.03 -6.91 10.20
CA VAL A 43 1.20 -5.78 10.63
C VAL A 43 -0.27 -6.18 10.80
N VAL A 44 -0.77 -7.15 10.02
CA VAL A 44 -2.18 -7.57 10.02
C VAL A 44 -2.32 -9.01 10.52
N GLN A 45 -2.52 -9.15 11.84
CA GLN A 45 -2.36 -10.40 12.61
C GLN A 45 -3.38 -11.54 12.36
N HIS A 46 -4.21 -11.51 11.31
CA HIS A 46 -5.42 -12.35 11.27
C HIS A 46 -5.74 -13.12 9.97
N SER A 47 -4.94 -13.06 8.91
CA SER A 47 -5.30 -13.76 7.66
C SER A 47 -4.14 -14.31 6.85
N THR A 48 -4.30 -15.52 6.33
CA THR A 48 -3.35 -16.22 5.46
C THR A 48 -3.65 -16.03 3.98
N ARG A 49 -4.77 -15.39 3.62
CA ARG A 49 -5.20 -15.20 2.24
C ARG A 49 -5.48 -13.74 1.93
N PHE A 50 -4.79 -13.26 0.91
CA PHE A 50 -4.95 -11.91 0.43
C PHE A 50 -6.14 -11.77 -0.53
N THR A 51 -6.96 -10.74 -0.39
CA THR A 51 -8.19 -10.51 -1.19
C THR A 51 -8.59 -9.03 -1.32
N TRP A 52 -8.25 -8.35 -2.43
CA TRP A 52 -8.73 -6.98 -2.73
C TRP A 52 -9.69 -6.95 -3.93
N GLY A 53 -10.40 -5.83 -4.12
CA GLY A 53 -11.22 -5.59 -5.31
C GLY A 53 -12.53 -6.39 -5.35
N TRP A 54 -12.89 -7.08 -4.26
CA TRP A 54 -14.26 -7.50 -4.01
C TRP A 54 -15.01 -6.35 -3.34
N HIS A 55 -16.29 -6.14 -3.69
CA HIS A 55 -17.18 -5.12 -3.12
C HIS A 55 -17.50 -5.34 -1.61
N ASN A 56 -16.63 -6.04 -0.89
CA ASN A 56 -16.73 -6.20 0.54
C ASN A 56 -15.81 -5.18 1.22
N ARG A 57 -16.43 -4.10 1.73
CA ARG A 57 -15.77 -3.03 2.49
C ARG A 57 -15.00 -3.56 3.71
N ASN A 58 -15.34 -4.77 4.17
CA ASN A 58 -14.73 -5.43 5.31
C ASN A 58 -13.66 -6.47 4.96
N SER A 59 -13.18 -6.56 3.70
CA SER A 59 -12.16 -7.57 3.40
C SER A 59 -10.82 -7.28 4.06
N GLU A 60 -10.24 -8.31 4.66
CA GLU A 60 -8.90 -8.30 5.26
C GLU A 60 -7.83 -7.97 4.22
N GLY A 61 -8.06 -8.30 2.95
CA GLY A 61 -7.12 -7.96 1.89
C GLY A 61 -7.01 -6.47 1.58
N HIS A 62 -8.05 -5.66 1.79
CA HIS A 62 -7.88 -4.20 1.69
C HIS A 62 -6.99 -3.68 2.83
N ALA A 63 -7.06 -4.27 4.03
CA ALA A 63 -6.20 -3.90 5.14
C ALA A 63 -4.74 -4.31 4.90
N GLN A 64 -4.50 -5.53 4.40
CA GLN A 64 -3.17 -6.01 4.01
C GLN A 64 -2.57 -5.15 2.89
N LEU A 65 -3.38 -4.79 1.88
CA LEU A 65 -2.92 -3.93 0.79
C LEU A 65 -2.56 -2.53 1.31
N ALA A 66 -3.41 -1.94 2.17
CA ALA A 66 -3.12 -0.65 2.80
C ALA A 66 -1.81 -0.69 3.60
N ALA A 67 -1.62 -1.73 4.42
CA ALA A 67 -0.40 -1.90 5.20
C ALA A 67 0.84 -2.09 4.32
N ALA A 68 0.75 -2.88 3.24
CA ALA A 68 1.86 -3.11 2.32
C ALA A 68 2.30 -1.84 1.59
N LEU A 69 1.34 -1.06 1.08
CA LEU A 69 1.59 0.21 0.39
C LEU A 69 2.24 1.22 1.33
N LEU A 70 1.72 1.36 2.54
CA LEU A 70 2.31 2.27 3.54
C LEU A 70 3.72 1.82 3.92
N TYR A 71 3.94 0.53 4.17
CA TYR A 71 5.26 -0.01 4.52
C TYR A 71 6.31 0.27 3.44
N GLU A 72 5.96 0.07 2.17
CA GLU A 72 6.87 0.35 1.05
C GLU A 72 7.21 1.86 0.93
N VAL A 73 6.25 2.75 1.22
CA VAL A 73 6.44 4.21 1.15
C VAL A 73 7.19 4.76 2.37
N THR A 74 6.87 4.28 3.57
CA THR A 74 7.46 4.80 4.81
C THR A 74 8.86 4.23 5.05
N GLY A 75 9.15 3.03 4.54
CA GLY A 75 10.40 2.32 4.76
C GLY A 75 10.51 1.74 6.17
N ASN A 76 11.58 0.97 6.40
CA ASN A 76 11.79 0.19 7.62
C ASN A 76 11.96 1.04 8.89
N ASP A 77 12.41 2.28 8.76
CA ASP A 77 12.62 3.17 9.92
C ASP A 77 11.31 3.80 10.44
N ASN A 78 10.20 3.65 9.69
CA ASN A 78 8.92 4.29 9.95
C ASN A 78 7.75 3.30 9.99
N VAL A 79 8.01 2.04 10.36
CA VAL A 79 7.00 0.97 10.42
C VAL A 79 5.81 1.32 11.32
N GLU A 80 6.04 2.11 12.37
CA GLU A 80 4.98 2.56 13.28
C GLU A 80 3.98 3.51 12.61
N ILE A 81 4.38 4.27 11.58
CA ILE A 81 3.46 5.08 10.78
C ILE A 81 2.54 4.15 9.99
N ALA A 82 3.08 3.14 9.32
CA ALA A 82 2.27 2.14 8.61
C ALA A 82 1.29 1.41 9.56
N ARG A 83 1.74 1.03 10.76
CA ARG A 83 0.90 0.38 11.80
C ARG A 83 -0.21 1.28 12.32
N THR A 84 0.07 2.57 12.49
CA THR A 84 -0.92 3.55 12.98
C THR A 84 -1.99 3.83 11.93
N TYR A 85 -1.58 4.02 10.67
CA TYR A 85 -2.42 4.64 9.65
C TYR A 85 -3.08 3.66 8.67
N TYR A 86 -2.71 2.37 8.63
CA TYR A 86 -3.23 1.44 7.61
C TYR A 86 -4.76 1.29 7.62
N GLN A 87 -5.42 1.33 8.78
CA GLN A 87 -6.89 1.23 8.84
C GLN A 87 -7.56 2.49 8.27
N LEU A 88 -7.00 3.67 8.53
CA LEU A 88 -7.52 4.92 7.99
C LEU A 88 -7.27 4.97 6.47
N PHE A 89 -6.04 4.69 6.05
CA PHE A 89 -5.67 4.63 4.64
C PHE A 89 -6.54 3.65 3.85
N ARG A 90 -6.84 2.49 4.47
CA ARG A 90 -7.76 1.52 3.92
C ARG A 90 -9.12 2.14 3.64
N LEU A 91 -9.74 2.76 4.66
CA LEU A 91 -11.09 3.30 4.57
C LEU A 91 -11.22 4.50 3.63
N GLU A 92 -10.16 5.29 3.48
CA GLU A 92 -10.19 6.49 2.64
C GLU A 92 -9.75 6.26 1.20
N ARG A 93 -8.85 5.30 0.97
CA ARG A 93 -8.25 5.05 -0.34
C ARG A 93 -8.54 3.64 -0.84
N VAL A 94 -8.10 2.63 -0.10
CA VAL A 94 -8.01 1.26 -0.62
C VAL A 94 -9.36 0.59 -0.84
N ILE A 95 -10.40 0.90 -0.03
CA ILE A 95 -11.75 0.33 -0.26
C ILE A 95 -12.39 0.75 -1.59
N TYR A 96 -11.87 1.82 -2.22
CA TYR A 96 -12.35 2.30 -3.51
C TYR A 96 -11.55 1.72 -4.68
N PHE A 97 -10.48 0.98 -4.41
CA PHE A 97 -9.71 0.31 -5.45
C PHE A 97 -10.54 -0.80 -6.07
N LYS A 98 -10.63 -0.79 -7.40
CA LYS A 98 -11.34 -1.81 -8.18
C LYS A 98 -10.42 -3.01 -8.42
N SER A 99 -10.83 -3.89 -9.33
CA SER A 99 -10.02 -5.01 -9.83
C SER A 99 -8.65 -4.59 -10.36
N THR A 100 -8.56 -3.33 -10.81
CA THR A 100 -7.33 -2.65 -11.18
C THR A 100 -7.26 -1.31 -10.45
N PHE A 101 -6.06 -0.93 -10.03
CA PHE A 101 -5.80 0.39 -9.46
C PHE A 101 -4.39 0.86 -9.79
N GLU A 102 -4.21 2.16 -9.70
CA GLU A 102 -2.91 2.82 -9.77
C GLU A 102 -2.87 3.86 -8.65
N ILE A 103 -1.77 3.91 -7.91
CA ILE A 103 -1.51 4.96 -6.93
C ILE A 103 0.00 5.21 -6.88
N SER A 104 0.43 6.46 -6.87
CA SER A 104 1.85 6.80 -6.77
C SER A 104 2.32 6.92 -5.33
N GLU A 105 3.62 6.74 -5.10
CA GLU A 105 4.27 7.06 -3.83
C GLU A 105 3.97 8.50 -3.40
N TYR A 106 4.03 9.46 -4.33
CA TYR A 106 3.70 10.85 -4.07
C TYR A 106 2.28 11.01 -3.50
N GLN A 107 1.28 10.36 -4.09
CA GLN A 107 -0.10 10.43 -3.59
C GLN A 107 -0.24 9.87 -2.18
N ILE A 108 0.50 8.81 -1.85
CA ILE A 108 0.50 8.23 -0.51
C ILE A 108 1.20 9.16 0.49
N ARG A 109 2.33 9.76 0.11
CA ARG A 109 3.05 10.73 0.94
C ARG A 109 2.24 11.99 1.21
N CYS A 110 1.59 12.56 0.20
CA CYS A 110 0.67 13.69 0.37
C CYS A 110 -0.46 13.35 1.34
N TRP A 111 -1.06 12.16 1.19
CA TRP A 111 -2.09 11.71 2.11
C TRP A 111 -1.55 11.59 3.55
N LEU A 112 -0.34 11.04 3.75
CA LEU A 112 0.29 10.95 5.07
C LEU A 112 0.54 12.34 5.69
N GLN A 113 0.95 13.34 4.89
CA GLN A 113 1.10 14.72 5.34
C GLN A 113 -0.25 15.32 5.78
N ASP A 114 -1.32 15.10 4.99
CA ASP A 114 -2.66 15.62 5.28
C ASP A 114 -3.22 15.07 6.60
N VAL A 115 -2.93 13.80 6.94
CA VAL A 115 -3.38 13.16 8.19
C VAL A 115 -2.39 13.31 9.36
N GLY A 116 -1.31 14.09 9.18
CA GLY A 116 -0.31 14.37 10.21
C GLY A 116 0.63 13.20 10.53
N GLY A 117 0.80 12.26 9.61
CA GLY A 117 1.64 11.07 9.77
C GLY A 117 3.13 11.28 9.46
N ILE A 118 3.49 12.32 8.68
CA ILE A 118 4.87 12.77 8.37
C ILE A 118 4.93 14.27 8.11
#